data_AF-A0A227JAS2-F1
#
_entry.id   AF-A0A227JAS2-F1
#
_cell.length_a   1.000
_cell.length_b   1.000
_cell.length_c   1.000
_cell.angle_alpha   90.00
_cell.angle_beta   90.00
_cell.angle_gamma   90.00
#
_symmetry.space_group_name_H-M   'P 1'
#
loop_
_entity.id
_entity.type
_entity.pdbx_description
1 polymer ?
#
loop_
_entity_poly.entity_id
_entity_poly.type
_entity_poly.pdbx_seq_one_letter_code
_entity_poly.pdbx_strand_id
1 'polypeptide(L)'
;VYGMNDYFYEMREETSQLEGLLAYGVNNWTFSVNYEGVEDDKDNKTVKSETALQAEYSVTPSFVTFVGYQFDLGNDYNNEENDYWTLGARYYF
;
A
#
# COMPACT_ATOMS: atom_id res chain seq x y z
N VAL A 1 3.28 6.08 8.51
CA VAL A 1 4.18 7.19 8.13
C VAL A 1 3.32 8.36 7.68
N TYR A 2 3.72 9.59 7.99
CA TYR A 2 3.09 10.79 7.47
C TYR A 2 4.18 11.66 6.85
N GLY A 3 3.92 12.21 5.66
CA GLY A 3 4.85 13.06 4.94
C GLY A 3 4.13 14.18 4.22
N MET A 4 4.63 15.40 4.36
CA MET A 4 4.19 16.55 3.59
C MET A 4 5.28 16.88 2.59
N ASN A 5 4.92 17.03 1.33
CA ASN A 5 5.90 17.34 0.29
C ASN A 5 5.33 18.32 -0.72
N ASP A 6 6.19 19.27 -1.10
CA ASP A 6 5.91 20.19 -2.19
C ASP A 6 6.47 19.61 -3.50
N TYR A 7 5.69 19.64 -4.59
CA TYR A 7 6.07 19.20 -5.94
C TYR A 7 6.46 17.72 -6.11
N PHE A 8 6.08 16.85 -5.17
CA PHE A 8 6.48 15.43 -5.21
C PHE A 8 5.65 14.57 -6.18
N TYR A 9 4.35 14.82 -6.30
CA TYR A 9 3.44 14.07 -7.18
C TYR A 9 3.07 14.91 -8.40
N GLU A 10 3.48 14.49 -9.61
CA GLU A 10 3.06 15.08 -10.90
C GLU A 10 3.12 16.64 -10.98
N MET A 11 4.07 17.29 -10.28
CA MET A 11 4.17 18.76 -10.16
C MET A 11 3.02 19.45 -9.39
N ARG A 12 2.33 18.74 -8.49
CA ARG A 12 1.34 19.34 -7.57
C ARG A 12 2.04 20.05 -6.42
N GLU A 13 1.61 21.28 -6.18
CA GLU A 13 2.35 22.25 -5.38
C GLU A 13 2.43 21.86 -3.90
N GLU A 14 1.32 21.41 -3.30
CA GLU A 14 1.25 20.99 -1.90
C GLU A 14 0.52 19.64 -1.79
N THR A 15 1.22 18.60 -1.34
CA THR A 15 0.63 17.26 -1.15
C THR A 15 0.94 16.70 0.23
N SER A 16 -0.10 16.13 0.86
CA SER A 16 0.01 15.38 2.11
C SER A 16 -0.14 13.89 1.83
N GLN A 17 0.73 13.08 2.43
CA GLN A 17 0.75 11.63 2.29
C GLN A 17 0.62 10.98 3.66
N LEU A 18 -0.32 10.05 3.76
CA LEU A 18 -0.55 9.23 4.95
C LEU A 18 -0.44 7.77 4.60
N GLU A 19 0.43 7.06 5.30
CA GLU A 19 0.59 5.62 5.18
C GLU A 19 0.39 4.95 6.55
N GLY A 20 -0.43 3.91 6.62
CA GLY A 20 -0.58 3.06 7.80
C GLY A 20 -0.23 1.62 7.46
N LEU A 21 0.60 0.97 8.28
CA LEU A 21 0.90 -0.45 8.16
C LEU A 21 0.66 -1.13 9.50
N LEU A 22 -0.13 -2.21 9.48
CA LEU A 22 -0.29 -3.11 10.60
C LEU A 22 0.05 -4.52 10.15
N ALA A 23 0.90 -5.20 10.92
CA ALA A 23 1.27 -6.59 10.67
C ALA A 23 1.13 -7.40 11.95
N TYR A 24 0.60 -8.61 11.82
CA TYR A 24 0.42 -9.55 12.91
C TYR A 24 0.90 -10.95 12.50
N GLY A 25 1.85 -11.48 13.27
CA GLY A 25 2.38 -12.83 13.09
C GLY A 25 1.77 -13.82 14.07
N VAL A 26 1.39 -15.00 13.58
CA VAL A 26 0.93 -16.14 14.39
C VAL A 26 1.42 -17.45 13.79
N ASN A 27 2.17 -18.24 14.56
CA ASN A 27 2.86 -19.45 14.09
C ASN A 27 3.72 -19.15 12.84
N ASN A 28 3.52 -19.89 11.75
CA ASN A 28 4.19 -19.71 10.46
C ASN A 28 3.47 -18.70 9.56
N TRP A 29 2.41 -18.04 10.02
CA TRP A 29 1.65 -17.06 9.26
C TRP A 29 2.01 -15.64 9.66
N THR A 30 2.07 -14.75 8.68
CA THR A 30 2.10 -13.30 8.89
C THR A 30 1.02 -12.66 8.03
N PHE A 31 0.19 -11.84 8.66
CA PHE A 31 -0.83 -11.05 7.98
C PHE A 31 -0.47 -9.58 8.07
N SER A 32 -0.64 -8.84 6.99
CA SER A 32 -0.47 -7.39 7.01
C SER A 32 -1.59 -6.69 6.25
N VAL A 33 -1.89 -5.49 6.72
CA VAL A 33 -2.71 -4.50 6.03
C VAL A 33 -1.88 -3.23 5.89
N ASN A 34 -1.87 -2.66 4.70
CA ASN A 34 -1.35 -1.33 4.44
C ASN A 34 -2.48 -0.43 3.92
N TYR A 35 -2.44 0.83 4.31
CA TYR A 35 -3.25 1.89 3.75
C TYR A 35 -2.31 3.01 3.30
N GLU A 36 -2.50 3.54 2.10
CA GLU A 36 -1.78 4.68 1.56
C GLU A 36 -2.80 5.67 1.01
N GLY A 37 -2.72 6.92 1.45
CA GLY A 37 -3.55 8.01 0.96
C GLY A 37 -2.69 9.21 0.63
N VAL A 38 -2.98 9.86 -0.49
CA VAL A 38 -2.33 11.08 -0.94
C VAL A 38 -3.41 12.12 -1.25
N GLU A 39 -3.34 13.26 -0.58
CA GLU A 39 -4.23 14.39 -0.74
C GLU A 39 -3.46 15.58 -1.33
N ASP A 40 -4.11 16.29 -2.24
CA ASP A 40 -3.68 17.60 -2.73
C ASP A 40 -4.31 18.66 -1.83
N ASP A 41 -3.51 19.26 -0.96
CA ASP A 41 -3.98 20.19 0.07
C ASP A 41 -4.48 21.51 -0.54
N LYS A 42 -3.94 21.88 -1.71
CA LYS A 42 -4.29 23.13 -2.39
C LYS A 42 -5.67 23.04 -3.05
N ASP A 43 -5.94 21.93 -3.73
CA ASP A 43 -7.22 21.70 -4.41
C ASP A 43 -8.23 20.93 -3.54
N ASN A 44 -7.82 20.49 -2.34
CA ASN A 44 -8.57 19.67 -1.39
C ASN A 44 -9.16 18.41 -2.06
N LYS A 45 -8.31 17.71 -2.82
CA LYS A 45 -8.70 16.55 -3.65
C LYS A 45 -7.83 15.34 -3.34
N THR A 46 -8.44 14.17 -3.39
CA THR A 46 -7.76 12.88 -3.26
C THR A 46 -7.00 12.59 -4.55
N VAL A 47 -5.67 12.55 -4.47
CA VAL A 47 -4.78 12.18 -5.58
C VAL A 47 -4.81 10.67 -5.78
N LYS A 48 -4.73 9.93 -4.67
CA LYS A 48 -4.59 8.48 -4.65
C LYS A 48 -5.02 7.96 -3.28
N SER A 49 -5.80 6.88 -3.23
CA SER A 49 -6.11 6.17 -1.99
C SER A 49 -6.13 4.68 -2.26
N GLU A 50 -5.33 3.91 -1.53
CA GLU A 50 -5.16 2.47 -1.74
C GLU A 50 -5.07 1.75 -0.40
N THR A 51 -5.57 0.52 -0.37
CA THR A 51 -5.36 -0.38 0.76
C THR A 51 -4.96 -1.75 0.22
N ALA A 52 -3.97 -2.38 0.84
CA ALA A 52 -3.60 -3.74 0.48
C ALA A 52 -3.59 -4.67 1.69
N LEU A 53 -3.97 -5.90 1.43
CA LEU A 53 -3.93 -7.02 2.36
C LEU A 53 -2.92 -8.02 1.85
N GLN A 54 -2.07 -8.53 2.75
CA GLN A 54 -1.11 -9.55 2.41
C GLN A 54 -1.12 -10.65 3.47
N ALA A 55 -1.02 -11.89 3.00
CA ALA A 55 -0.84 -13.07 3.82
C ALA A 55 0.43 -13.79 3.39
N GLU A 56 1.28 -14.10 4.34
CA GLU A 56 2.55 -14.78 4.15
C GLU A 56 2.60 -16.05 4.98
N TYR A 57 3.17 -17.11 4.43
CA TYR A 57 3.40 -18.38 5.08
C TYR A 57 4.87 -18.79 4.99
N SER A 58 5.50 -18.95 6.15
CA SER A 58 6.88 -19.41 6.28
C SER A 58 6.95 -20.94 6.22
N VAL A 59 7.14 -21.47 5.01
CA VAL A 59 7.31 -22.92 4.76
C VAL A 59 8.56 -23.44 5.47
N THR A 60 9.65 -22.66 5.43
CA THR A 60 10.86 -22.86 6.24
C THR A 60 11.36 -21.48 6.73
N PRO A 61 12.28 -21.40 7.69
CA PRO A 61 12.88 -20.12 8.08
C PRO A 61 13.50 -19.33 6.91
N SER A 62 13.92 -20.03 5.85
CA SER A 62 14.54 -19.44 4.66
C SER A 62 13.60 -19.36 3.45
N PHE A 63 12.37 -19.87 3.53
CA PHE A 63 11.44 -19.92 2.39
C PHE A 63 10.03 -19.51 2.80
N VAL A 64 9.57 -18.39 2.24
CA VAL A 64 8.27 -17.77 2.54
C VAL A 64 7.46 -17.67 1.25
N THR A 65 6.21 -18.11 1.29
CA THR A 65 5.24 -17.90 0.19
C THR A 65 4.25 -16.81 0.60
N PHE A 66 3.77 -16.01 -0.33
CA PHE A 66 2.84 -14.92 -0.02
C PHE A 66 1.81 -14.69 -1.12
N VAL A 67 0.65 -14.18 -0.72
CA VAL A 67 -0.38 -13.64 -1.60
C VAL A 67 -0.76 -12.25 -1.10
N GLY A 68 -0.97 -11.33 -2.01
CA GLY A 68 -1.41 -9.97 -1.71
C GLY A 68 -2.54 -9.54 -2.62
N TYR A 69 -3.43 -8.70 -2.11
CA TYR A 69 -4.47 -8.04 -2.87
C TYR A 69 -4.51 -6.57 -2.49
N GLN A 70 -4.50 -5.70 -3.48
CA GLN A 70 -4.62 -4.26 -3.34
C GLN A 70 -5.97 -3.82 -3.90
N PHE A 71 -6.69 -3.07 -3.09
CA PHE A 71 -7.90 -2.37 -3.45
C PHE A 71 -7.54 -0.91 -3.74
N ASP A 72 -7.93 -0.44 -4.92
CA ASP A 72 -7.95 0.99 -5.21
C ASP A 72 -9.21 1.60 -4.58
N LEU A 73 -9.04 2.58 -3.71
CA LEU A 73 -10.13 3.28 -3.03
C LEU A 73 -10.58 4.53 -3.81
N GLY A 74 -9.92 4.81 -4.94
CA GLY A 74 -10.29 5.82 -5.90
C GLY A 74 -9.50 7.11 -5.81
N ASN A 75 -9.87 8.04 -6.67
CA ASN A 75 -9.30 9.39 -6.74
C ASN A 75 -10.29 10.41 -7.31
N ASP A 76 -10.12 11.69 -6.95
CA ASP A 76 -10.99 12.78 -7.40
C ASP A 76 -10.62 13.32 -8.79
N TYR A 77 -9.61 12.74 -9.43
CA TYR A 77 -9.08 13.15 -10.74
C TYR A 77 -9.59 12.27 -11.89
N ASN A 78 -10.50 11.33 -11.60
CA ASN A 78 -11.11 10.41 -12.57
C ASN A 78 -10.04 9.61 -13.36
N ASN A 79 -8.92 9.32 -12.70
CA ASN A 79 -7.92 8.35 -13.19
C ASN A 79 -8.48 6.93 -13.07
N GLU A 80 -7.98 6.01 -13.91
CA GLU A 80 -8.40 4.61 -13.89
C GLU A 80 -8.11 3.95 -12.54
N GLU A 81 -9.16 3.48 -11.88
CA GLU A 81 -9.10 2.74 -10.62
C GLU A 81 -8.89 1.25 -10.92
N ASN A 82 -7.82 0.66 -10.38
CA ASN A 82 -7.48 -0.73 -10.68
C ASN A 82 -7.11 -1.51 -9.42
N ASP A 83 -7.81 -2.62 -9.20
CA ASP A 83 -7.44 -3.60 -8.18
C ASP A 83 -6.33 -4.52 -8.70
N TYR A 84 -5.36 -4.81 -7.84
CA TYR A 84 -4.24 -5.69 -8.17
C TYR A 84 -4.14 -6.85 -7.20
N TRP A 85 -3.63 -7.98 -7.70
CA TRP A 85 -3.28 -9.11 -6.84
C TRP A 85 -1.92 -9.66 -7.22
N THR A 86 -1.25 -10.26 -6.24
CA THR A 86 0.07 -10.86 -6.41
C THR A 86 0.14 -12.19 -5.68
N LEU A 87 0.91 -13.12 -6.23
CA LEU A 87 1.25 -14.40 -5.62
C LEU A 87 2.74 -14.64 -5.86
N GLY A 88 3.47 -15.01 -4.83
CA GLY A 88 4.90 -15.20 -4.96
C GLY A 88 5.54 -15.97 -3.83
N ALA A 89 6.87 -16.07 -3.91
CA ALA A 89 7.70 -16.65 -2.88
C ALA A 89 9.04 -15.90 -2.75
N ARG A 90 9.61 -15.92 -1.54
CA ARG A 90 10.89 -15.32 -1.19
C ARG A 90 11.79 -16.38 -0.56
N TYR A 91 13.04 -16.43 -1.01
CA TYR A 91 14.07 -17.30 -0.46
C TYR A 91 15.22 -16.46 0.10
N TYR A 92 15.62 -16.73 1.34
CA TYR A 92 16.70 -16.04 2.04
C TYR A 92 17.92 -16.95 2.12
N PHE A 93 19.03 -16.50 1.51
CA PHE A 93 20.33 -17.19 1.45
C PHE A 93 21.24 -16.84 2.62
#